data_AF-A0A1D1XDV6-F1
#
_entry.id   AF-A0A1D1XDV6-F1
#
_cell.length_a   1.000
_cell.length_b   1.000
_cell.length_c   1.000
_cell.angle_alpha   90.00
_cell.angle_beta   90.00
_cell.angle_gamma   90.00
#
_symmetry.space_group_name_H-M   'P 1'
#
loop_
_entity.id
_entity.type
_entity.pdbx_description
1 polymer ?
#
loop_
_entity_poly.entity_id
_entity_poly.type
_entity_poly.pdbx_seq_one_letter_code
_entity_poly.pdbx_strand_id
1 'polypeptide(L)'
;SKMSRLPPNASNEPAPKLAEPKDTPFTSAQLAEYDGTDSDRPIYVAVKGTVFDVTGKRPLYGVGGSYHVFAGKDASKGLATGSMTDVTGDYSFLDESQLKTLDDWY
;
A
#
# COMPACT_ATOMS: atom_id res chain seq x y z
N SER A 1 -6.91 -0.57 -23.77
CA SER A 1 -6.15 -1.13 -22.64
C SER A 1 -6.69 -0.59 -21.33
N LYS A 2 -7.31 -1.44 -20.49
CA LYS A 2 -7.80 -1.03 -19.16
C LYS A 2 -6.57 -0.82 -18.27
N MET A 3 -6.13 0.42 -18.10
CA MET A 3 -5.23 0.78 -17.01
C MET A 3 -6.06 0.61 -15.73
N SER A 4 -5.82 -0.46 -14.97
CA SER A 4 -6.40 -0.64 -13.64
C SER A 4 -5.80 0.41 -12.71
N ARG A 5 -6.33 1.63 -12.79
CA ARG A 5 -6.07 2.69 -11.81
C ARG A 5 -6.78 2.32 -10.51
N LEU A 6 -6.22 2.73 -9.39
CA LEU A 6 -6.96 2.82 -8.13
C LEU A 6 -8.33 3.49 -8.38
N PRO A 7 -9.40 3.08 -7.68
CA PRO A 7 -10.71 3.69 -7.87
C PRO A 7 -10.61 5.22 -7.71
N PRO A 8 -11.32 6.01 -8.54
CA PRO A 8 -11.24 7.47 -8.55
C PRO A 8 -11.71 8.13 -7.24
N ASN A 9 -12.17 7.34 -6.27
CA ASN A 9 -12.62 7.83 -4.97
C ASN A 9 -11.48 8.18 -4.01
N ALA A 10 -10.21 7.98 -4.40
CA ALA A 10 -9.06 8.47 -3.63
C ALA A 10 -9.00 10.02 -3.52
N SER A 11 -9.88 10.76 -4.21
CA SER A 11 -9.96 12.22 -4.12
C SER A 11 -11.13 12.73 -3.26
N ASN A 12 -12.01 11.86 -2.75
CA ASN A 12 -13.19 12.30 -1.96
C ASN A 12 -13.58 11.37 -0.79
N GLU A 13 -12.76 10.37 -0.47
CA GLU A 13 -12.77 9.71 0.83
C GLU A 13 -11.43 9.95 1.50
N PRO A 14 -11.39 10.24 2.82
CA PRO A 14 -10.12 10.33 3.53
C PRO A 14 -9.37 9.02 3.29
N ALA A 15 -8.09 9.12 2.90
CA ALA A 15 -7.20 7.97 2.79
C ALA A 15 -7.49 7.04 3.98
N PRO A 16 -7.75 5.75 3.73
CA PRO A 16 -8.31 4.87 4.75
C PRO A 16 -7.29 4.80 5.88
N LYS A 17 -7.51 5.55 6.97
CA LYS A 17 -6.56 5.76 8.09
C LYS A 17 -5.78 4.48 8.31
N LEU A 18 -4.52 4.49 7.89
CA LEU A 18 -3.64 3.37 8.07
C LEU A 18 -3.35 3.30 9.59
N ALA A 19 -3.29 2.10 10.16
CA ALA A 19 -3.10 1.93 11.60
C ALA A 19 -1.77 2.55 12.07
N GLU A 20 -1.59 2.76 13.37
CA GLU A 20 -0.36 3.35 13.91
C GLU A 20 0.91 2.69 13.33
N PRO A 21 1.88 3.48 12.86
CA PRO A 21 3.07 2.96 12.21
C PRO A 21 3.87 2.10 13.19
N LYS A 22 4.32 0.93 12.75
CA LYS A 22 5.23 0.12 13.56
C LYS A 22 6.62 0.75 13.56
N ASP A 23 7.13 1.11 14.74
CA ASP A 23 8.54 1.53 14.96
C ASP A 23 9.58 0.46 14.59
N THR A 24 9.15 -0.77 14.31
CA THR A 24 10.04 -1.84 13.88
C THR A 24 10.31 -1.73 12.38
N PRO A 25 11.56 -1.50 11.94
CA PRO A 25 11.89 -1.54 10.52
C PRO A 25 11.71 -2.96 10.00
N PHE A 26 10.79 -3.16 9.06
CA PHE A 26 10.67 -4.41 8.31
C PHE A 26 11.51 -4.33 7.04
N THR A 27 12.28 -5.38 6.76
CA THR A 27 12.86 -5.56 5.43
C THR A 27 11.77 -5.94 4.44
N SER A 28 11.98 -5.68 3.14
CA SER A 28 11.05 -6.08 2.08
C SER A 28 10.77 -7.59 2.10
N ALA A 29 11.76 -8.40 2.47
CA ALA A 29 11.61 -9.85 2.61
C ALA A 29 10.69 -10.25 3.77
N GLN A 30 10.81 -9.59 4.93
CA GLN A 30 9.92 -9.84 6.06
C GLN A 30 8.50 -9.33 5.79
N LEU A 31 8.38 -8.18 5.13
CA LEU A 31 7.08 -7.62 4.78
C LEU A 31 6.32 -8.54 3.83
N ALA A 32 7.01 -9.16 2.87
CA ALA A 32 6.41 -10.09 1.91
C ALA A 32 5.73 -11.30 2.57
N GLU A 33 6.08 -11.63 3.80
CA GLU A 33 5.41 -12.70 4.54
C GLU A 33 4.02 -12.32 5.10
N TYR A 34 3.65 -11.03 5.02
CA TYR A 34 2.38 -10.48 5.52
C TYR A 34 1.50 -9.97 4.36
N ASP A 35 1.50 -10.71 3.25
CA ASP A 35 0.71 -10.42 2.05
C ASP A 35 -0.78 -10.79 2.17
N GLY A 36 -1.18 -11.39 3.29
CA GLY A 36 -2.55 -11.81 3.54
C GLY A 36 -2.98 -13.10 2.84
N THR A 37 -2.03 -13.84 2.25
CA THR A 37 -2.24 -15.24 1.82
C THR A 37 -2.50 -16.16 2.99
N ASP A 38 -1.84 -15.89 4.11
CA ASP A 38 -2.09 -16.57 5.37
C ASP A 38 -3.25 -15.89 6.12
N SER A 39 -4.25 -16.70 6.50
CA SER A 39 -5.45 -16.25 7.20
C SER A 39 -5.18 -15.97 8.68
N ASP A 40 -4.18 -16.63 9.25
CA ASP A 40 -3.79 -16.53 10.66
C ASP A 40 -2.75 -15.43 10.90
N ARG A 41 -2.12 -14.92 9.83
CA ARG A 41 -1.15 -13.82 9.91
C ARG A 41 -1.80 -12.46 9.64
N PRO A 42 -1.33 -11.38 10.28
CA PRO A 42 -1.74 -10.02 9.95
C PRO A 42 -1.31 -9.62 8.53
N ILE A 43 -1.95 -8.58 7.99
CA ILE A 43 -1.65 -8.05 6.65
C ILE A 43 -0.99 -6.70 6.81
N TYR A 44 0.19 -6.56 6.22
CA TYR A 44 1.00 -5.33 6.30
C TYR A 44 1.21 -4.70 4.94
N VAL A 45 1.27 -3.37 4.92
CA VAL A 45 1.61 -2.58 3.74
C VAL A 45 2.64 -1.54 4.16
N ALA A 46 3.70 -1.37 3.37
CA ALA A 46 4.63 -0.27 3.59
C ALA A 46 4.30 0.93 2.71
N VAL A 47 4.43 2.13 3.25
CA VAL A 47 4.33 3.41 2.52
C VAL A 47 5.42 4.33 3.06
N LYS A 48 6.25 4.87 2.18
CA LYS A 48 7.47 5.66 2.50
C LYS A 48 8.38 4.93 3.51
N GLY A 49 8.54 3.62 3.36
CA GLY A 49 9.30 2.78 4.31
C GLY A 49 8.65 2.56 5.68
N THR A 50 7.45 3.09 5.91
CA THR A 50 6.69 2.92 7.15
C THR A 50 5.68 1.80 7.00
N VAL A 51 5.63 0.87 7.95
CA VAL A 51 4.75 -0.30 7.89
C VAL A 51 3.45 -0.05 8.63
N PHE A 52 2.34 -0.31 7.94
CA PHE A 52 0.98 -0.12 8.42
C PHE A 52 0.24 -1.46 8.53
N ASP A 53 -0.49 -1.64 9.63
CA ASP A 53 -1.37 -2.78 9.83
C ASP A 53 -2.73 -2.55 9.14
N VAL A 54 -3.00 -3.36 8.12
CA VAL A 54 -4.27 -3.34 7.37
C VAL A 54 -5.07 -4.63 7.56
N THR A 55 -4.76 -5.42 8.59
CA THR A 55 -5.46 -6.67 8.91
C THR A 55 -6.96 -6.46 9.08
N GLY A 56 -7.37 -5.34 9.70
CA GLY A 56 -8.78 -4.96 9.84
C GLY A 56 -9.49 -4.69 8.50
N LYS A 57 -8.74 -4.52 7.41
CA LYS A 57 -9.21 -4.32 6.03
C LYS A 57 -8.91 -5.54 5.15
N ARG A 58 -8.87 -6.76 5.72
CA ARG A 58 -8.66 -8.01 4.98
C ARG A 58 -9.56 -8.20 3.74
N PRO A 59 -10.83 -7.74 3.68
CA PRO A 59 -11.61 -7.80 2.44
C PRO A 59 -11.03 -6.98 1.27
N LEU A 60 -10.21 -5.95 1.56
CA LEU A 60 -9.57 -5.10 0.56
C LEU A 60 -8.13 -5.55 0.24
N TYR A 61 -7.35 -5.91 1.25
CA TYR A 61 -5.92 -6.23 1.13
C TYR A 61 -5.61 -7.74 1.15
N GLY A 62 -6.52 -8.59 1.61
CA GLY A 62 -6.35 -10.05 1.57
C GLY A 62 -6.55 -10.61 0.16
N VAL A 63 -6.30 -11.91 0.01
CA VAL A 63 -6.42 -12.62 -1.28
C VAL A 63 -7.78 -12.35 -1.93
N GLY A 64 -7.75 -11.89 -3.18
CA GLY A 64 -8.95 -11.53 -3.96
C GLY A 64 -9.46 -10.10 -3.74
N GLY A 65 -8.88 -9.35 -2.80
CA GLY A 65 -9.20 -7.94 -2.58
C GLY A 65 -8.57 -7.00 -3.62
N SER A 66 -9.22 -5.86 -3.86
CA SER A 66 -8.79 -4.87 -4.86
C SER A 66 -7.41 -4.25 -4.60
N TYR A 67 -6.94 -4.29 -3.35
CA TYR A 67 -5.66 -3.72 -2.90
C TYR A 67 -4.65 -4.81 -2.51
N HIS A 68 -4.94 -6.08 -2.79
CA HIS A 68 -4.07 -7.21 -2.46
C HIS A 68 -2.66 -7.08 -3.05
N VAL A 69 -2.52 -6.41 -4.19
CA VAL A 69 -1.22 -6.19 -4.84
C VAL A 69 -0.24 -5.36 -4.01
N PHE A 70 -0.75 -4.60 -3.05
CA PHE A 70 0.05 -3.79 -2.11
C PHE A 70 0.38 -4.55 -0.81
N ALA A 71 -0.35 -5.63 -0.52
CA ALA A 71 -0.13 -6.41 0.69
C ALA A 71 1.26 -7.08 0.65
N GLY A 72 1.96 -7.01 1.78
CA GLY A 72 3.30 -7.50 1.96
C GLY A 72 4.38 -6.72 1.19
N LYS A 73 4.08 -5.54 0.66
CA LYS A 73 4.99 -4.76 -0.18
C LYS A 73 5.00 -3.28 0.17
N ASP A 74 6.04 -2.60 -0.31
CA ASP A 74 6.08 -1.14 -0.27
C ASP A 74 5.28 -0.57 -1.46
N ALA A 75 4.15 0.02 -1.11
CA ALA A 75 3.17 0.59 -2.00
C ALA A 75 3.45 2.05 -2.36
N SER A 76 4.57 2.64 -1.93
CA SER A 76 4.89 4.06 -2.16
C SER A 76 4.68 4.50 -3.60
N LYS A 77 5.34 3.84 -4.55
CA LYS A 77 5.20 4.19 -5.97
C LYS A 77 3.80 3.90 -6.51
N GLY A 78 3.22 2.77 -6.11
CA GLY A 78 1.90 2.34 -6.59
C GLY A 78 0.77 3.28 -6.14
N LEU A 79 0.84 3.77 -4.91
CA LEU A 79 -0.10 4.76 -4.36
C LEU A 79 0.11 6.13 -5.00
N ALA A 80 1.37 6.56 -5.13
CA ALA A 80 1.70 7.85 -5.72
C ALA A 80 1.30 7.98 -7.19
N THR A 81 1.45 6.89 -7.95
CA THR A 81 1.15 6.84 -9.39
C THR A 81 -0.25 6.30 -9.69
N GLY A 82 -0.95 5.76 -8.70
CA GLY A 82 -2.19 5.00 -8.88
C GLY A 82 -1.99 3.69 -9.67
N SER A 83 -0.77 3.16 -9.71
CA SER A 83 -0.40 1.94 -10.43
C SER A 83 -0.50 0.72 -9.53
N MET A 84 -1.21 -0.30 -10.01
CA MET A 84 -1.30 -1.61 -9.35
C MET A 84 -0.21 -2.58 -9.84
N THR A 85 0.54 -2.25 -10.89
CA THR A 85 1.54 -3.16 -11.48
C THR A 85 2.97 -2.82 -11.07
N ASP A 86 3.20 -1.60 -10.62
CA ASP A 86 4.54 -1.06 -10.32
C ASP A 86 4.60 -0.64 -8.85
N VAL A 87 4.69 -1.65 -7.99
CA VAL A 87 4.65 -1.54 -6.53
C VAL A 87 6.07 -1.68 -5.99
N THR A 88 6.72 -0.55 -5.75
CA THR A 88 8.05 -0.47 -5.15
C THR A 88 8.13 0.69 -4.17
N GLY A 89 9.04 0.54 -3.19
CA GLY A 89 9.42 1.59 -2.26
C GLY A 89 10.38 2.62 -2.86
N ASP A 90 10.85 2.40 -4.09
CA ASP A 90 11.61 3.43 -4.80
C ASP A 90 10.69 4.50 -5.37
N TYR A 91 10.59 5.61 -4.63
CA TYR A 91 9.82 6.80 -5.00
C TYR A 91 10.71 7.98 -5.42
N SER A 92 12.01 7.75 -5.66
CA SER A 92 12.98 8.80 -6.04
C SER A 92 12.68 9.41 -7.42
N PHE A 93 11.94 8.67 -8.25
CA PHE A 93 11.58 9.04 -9.61
C PHE A 93 10.20 9.72 -9.71
N LEU A 94 9.54 10.00 -8.57
CA LEU A 94 8.23 10.62 -8.56
C LEU A 94 8.32 12.14 -8.79
N ASP A 95 7.40 12.66 -9.60
CA ASP A 95 7.20 14.11 -9.77
C ASP A 95 6.45 14.72 -8.57
N GLU A 96 6.48 16.04 -8.42
CA GLU A 96 5.84 16.76 -7.30
C GLU A 96 4.35 16.41 -7.09
N SER A 97 3.59 16.18 -8.17
CA SER A 97 2.17 15.82 -8.05
C SER A 97 1.96 14.41 -7.47
N GLN A 98 2.86 13.49 -7.79
CA GLN A 98 2.84 12.12 -7.30
C GLN A 98 3.33 12.06 -5.85
N LEU A 99 4.36 12.82 -5.52
CA LEU A 99 4.82 13.04 -4.14
C LEU A 99 3.70 13.61 -3.26
N LYS A 100 2.97 14.62 -3.74
CA LYS A 100 1.82 15.18 -3.01
C LYS A 100 0.72 14.15 -2.78
N THR A 101 0.45 13.31 -3.79
CA THR A 101 -0.51 12.21 -3.64
C THR A 101 -0.03 11.25 -2.57
N LEU A 102 1.23 10.84 -2.60
CA LEU A 102 1.84 9.94 -1.61
C LEU A 102 1.81 10.52 -0.19
N ASP A 103 1.99 11.83 -0.05
CA ASP A 103 1.90 12.52 1.24
C ASP A 103 0.46 12.54 1.79
N ASP A 104 -0.56 12.59 0.94
CA ASP A 104 -1.97 12.47 1.38
C ASP A 104 -2.29 11.07 1.94
N TRP A 105 -1.54 10.06 1.50
CA TRP A 105 -1.62 8.69 2.02
C TRP A 105 -0.85 8.45 3.33
N TYR A 106 0.08 9.34 3.68
CA TYR A 106 0.96 9.21 4.86
C TYR A 106 0.46 10.08 6.02
#